data_AF-A0A5E5QJK6-F1
#
_entry.id   AF-A0A5E5QJK6-F1
#
_cell.length_a   1.000
_cell.length_b   1.000
_cell.length_c   1.000
_cell.angle_alpha   90.00
_cell.angle_beta   90.00
_cell.angle_gamma   90.00
#
_symmetry.space_group_name_H-M   'P 1'
#
loop_
_entity.id
_entity.type
_entity.pdbx_description
1 polymer ?
#
loop_
_entity_poly.entity_id
_entity_poly.type
_entity_poly.pdbx_seq_one_letter_code
_entity_poly.pdbx_strand_id
1 'polypeptide(L)'
;MSLLETYHQTYTYDIGNNLTHISHQANSSAWQQTIAIHPNNNRGTETQQSATDFDANGNLLGLNNIGNLEWHYNNTLNKLIQTDKTNATEYCVYDYQGRRIRTVLKSNNQVQNQRDYLPSLDLSSNQAKQQSSTLHIGTHILSESSKDNAQTRYQLTSHLQSNTLELDDKAQTLSYEHYYPYGGTAIIAGKDKTEVQQKRYRYTDKERDDNSGLYYYGARYLAPWLARWISPDSQGVDGLNLYTYVGNNPLKYIDPTGHVKVTPVDMGLADYEIDILSPIEGTYQNNNLFNFPESYERLENIVKSYPADKFNLLEAHTMFSTQSNDSKGALTIKAHSYPPADVFINVMNFSTGELNFNSHFKNEDISLRSGLNATEVTAYQYLGMTKIAGALNMLPTTILNKSITNDSTQEAIKIYKADRDYPRFYRNFLIKSDNGRFSLRVVNTFSLETTSIKLEKTGLDVRLYLKPKMPLIPAEKPLPPRGDMHEHFGI
;
A
#
# COMPACT_ATOMS: atom_id res chain seq x y z
N MET A 1 19.00 37.52 -7.32
CA MET A 1 18.03 37.43 -6.21
C MET A 1 16.98 36.43 -6.60
N SER A 2 17.03 35.19 -6.10
CA SER A 2 15.91 34.25 -6.25
C SER A 2 14.94 34.53 -5.11
N LEU A 3 13.95 35.37 -5.36
CA LEU A 3 12.91 35.63 -4.36
C LEU A 3 12.01 34.40 -4.33
N LEU A 4 12.30 33.50 -3.40
CA LEU A 4 11.27 32.61 -2.86
C LEU A 4 10.10 33.51 -2.45
N GLU A 5 8.92 33.19 -2.93
CA GLU A 5 7.72 33.95 -2.63
C GLU A 5 6.58 33.02 -2.22
N THR A 6 5.61 33.62 -1.54
CA THR A 6 4.35 32.95 -1.24
C THR A 6 3.46 32.96 -2.47
N TYR A 7 2.77 31.85 -2.71
CA TYR A 7 1.70 31.77 -3.69
C TYR A 7 0.39 31.34 -3.02
N HIS A 8 -0.72 31.58 -3.71
CA HIS A 8 -2.04 31.09 -3.38
C HIS A 8 -2.64 30.38 -4.61
N GLN A 9 -3.14 29.16 -4.43
CA GLN A 9 -3.83 28.41 -5.49
C GLN A 9 -5.28 28.14 -5.10
N THR A 10 -6.20 28.49 -5.99
CA THR A 10 -7.63 28.18 -5.88
C THR A 10 -7.99 27.10 -6.89
N TYR A 11 -8.74 26.10 -6.44
CA TYR A 11 -9.20 24.96 -7.23
C TYR A 11 -10.73 24.96 -7.31
N THR A 12 -11.29 24.89 -8.52
CA THR A 12 -12.74 24.88 -8.74
C THR A 12 -13.17 23.55 -9.32
N TYR A 13 -14.20 22.93 -8.73
CA TYR A 13 -14.72 21.63 -9.13
C TYR A 13 -16.15 21.73 -9.63
N ASP A 14 -16.54 20.83 -10.54
CA ASP A 14 -17.93 20.64 -10.93
C ASP A 14 -18.68 19.67 -9.99
N ILE A 15 -19.97 19.45 -10.25
CA ILE A 15 -20.82 18.53 -9.48
C ILE A 15 -20.42 17.06 -9.61
N GLY A 16 -19.60 16.72 -10.60
CA GLY A 16 -19.05 15.37 -10.83
C GLY A 16 -17.69 15.17 -10.16
N ASN A 17 -17.25 16.10 -9.31
CA ASN A 17 -15.93 16.11 -8.68
C ASN A 17 -14.76 16.22 -9.67
N ASN A 18 -14.98 16.76 -10.87
CA ASN A 18 -13.89 17.09 -11.79
C ASN A 18 -13.31 18.45 -11.42
N LEU A 19 -11.98 18.54 -11.30
CA LEU A 19 -11.30 19.83 -11.30
C LEU A 19 -11.48 20.49 -12.68
N THR A 20 -12.03 21.69 -12.71
CA THR A 20 -12.31 22.46 -13.94
C THR A 20 -11.40 23.66 -14.09
N HIS A 21 -10.97 24.28 -12.99
CA HIS A 21 -10.12 25.46 -13.01
C HIS A 21 -9.09 25.44 -11.88
N ILE A 22 -7.87 25.85 -12.21
CA ILE A 22 -6.79 26.16 -11.28
C ILE A 22 -6.42 27.62 -11.48
N SER A 23 -6.45 28.41 -10.41
CA SER A 23 -5.96 29.80 -10.43
C SER A 23 -4.78 29.91 -9.49
N HIS A 24 -3.63 30.36 -9.99
CA HIS A 24 -2.43 30.62 -9.21
C HIS A 24 -2.17 32.11 -9.12
N GLN A 25 -1.85 32.58 -7.92
CA GLN A 25 -1.52 33.97 -7.63
C GLN A 25 -0.24 34.02 -6.81
N ALA A 26 0.77 34.73 -7.33
CA ALA A 26 1.99 35.09 -6.62
C ALA A 26 2.36 36.54 -6.98
N ASN A 27 3.31 37.16 -6.28
CA ASN A 27 3.71 38.53 -6.57
C ASN A 27 4.44 38.62 -7.93
N SER A 28 5.19 37.59 -8.32
CA SER A 28 5.91 37.58 -9.60
C SER A 28 5.03 37.30 -10.81
N SER A 29 4.02 36.43 -10.65
CA SER A 29 3.17 35.97 -11.74
C SER A 29 1.83 35.43 -11.25
N ALA A 30 0.81 35.60 -12.08
CA ALA A 30 -0.49 34.99 -11.90
C ALA A 30 -0.89 34.29 -13.19
N TRP A 31 -1.51 33.12 -13.07
CA TRP A 31 -1.97 32.33 -14.21
C TRP A 31 -3.23 31.55 -13.85
N GLN A 32 -3.98 31.19 -14.88
CA GLN A 32 -5.14 30.32 -14.77
C GLN A 32 -5.05 29.21 -15.80
N GLN A 33 -5.49 28.01 -15.38
CA GLN A 33 -5.60 26.85 -16.24
C GLN A 33 -7.03 26.33 -16.15
N THR A 34 -7.65 26.14 -17.31
CA THR A 34 -8.93 25.48 -17.44
C THR A 34 -8.69 24.05 -17.88
N ILE A 35 -9.35 23.10 -17.22
CA ILE A 35 -9.41 21.70 -17.62
C ILE A 35 -10.79 21.49 -18.25
N ALA A 36 -10.80 21.17 -19.54
CA ALA A 36 -12.01 21.00 -20.30
C ALA A 36 -12.61 19.61 -20.03
N ILE A 37 -13.75 19.56 -19.32
CA ILE A 37 -14.46 18.32 -18.99
C ILE A 37 -15.51 18.02 -20.05
N HIS A 38 -15.49 16.82 -20.62
CA HIS A 38 -16.50 16.40 -21.59
C HIS A 38 -17.91 16.45 -20.98
N PRO A 39 -18.94 16.90 -21.72
CA PRO A 39 -20.25 17.24 -21.14
C PRO A 39 -21.03 16.06 -20.55
N ASN A 40 -20.72 14.83 -20.95
CA ASN A 40 -21.50 13.64 -20.60
C ASN A 40 -20.70 12.56 -19.86
N ASN A 41 -19.46 12.86 -19.42
CA ASN A 41 -18.62 11.93 -18.66
C ASN A 41 -17.52 12.70 -17.89
N ASN A 42 -16.66 11.98 -17.16
CA ASN A 42 -15.61 12.59 -16.32
C ASN A 42 -14.24 12.73 -17.02
N ARG A 43 -14.19 12.58 -18.35
CA ARG A 43 -12.96 12.73 -19.14
C ARG A 43 -12.59 14.21 -19.22
N GLY A 44 -11.32 14.54 -19.00
CA GLY A 44 -10.85 15.93 -18.99
C GLY A 44 -9.45 16.12 -19.58
N THR A 45 -9.27 17.21 -20.33
CA THR A 45 -8.00 17.55 -21.02
C THR A 45 -7.67 19.05 -20.90
N GLU A 46 -6.48 19.47 -21.37
CA GLU A 46 -6.04 20.88 -21.40
C GLU A 46 -6.51 21.64 -22.64
N THR A 47 -7.03 20.93 -23.64
CA THR A 47 -7.39 21.49 -24.94
C THR A 47 -8.90 21.64 -25.08
N GLN A 48 -9.35 22.30 -26.15
CA GLN A 48 -10.77 22.24 -26.51
C GLN A 48 -11.15 20.78 -26.74
N GLN A 49 -12.30 20.38 -26.19
CA GLN A 49 -12.78 19.00 -26.17
C GLN A 49 -12.85 18.44 -27.60
N SER A 50 -12.15 17.33 -27.85
CA SER A 50 -12.25 16.58 -29.09
C SER A 50 -12.78 15.17 -28.84
N ALA A 51 -13.60 14.66 -29.75
CA ALA A 51 -14.07 13.27 -29.70
C ALA A 51 -12.91 12.25 -29.75
N THR A 52 -11.70 12.69 -30.14
CA THR A 52 -10.49 11.86 -30.29
C THR A 52 -9.49 12.00 -29.15
N ASP A 53 -9.86 12.68 -28.07
CA ASP A 53 -8.97 12.90 -26.92
C ASP A 53 -8.70 11.60 -26.13
N PHE A 54 -9.66 10.66 -26.18
CA PHE A 54 -9.62 9.41 -25.44
C PHE A 54 -9.98 8.23 -26.35
N ASP A 55 -9.46 7.05 -26.04
CA ASP A 55 -9.89 5.81 -26.69
C ASP A 55 -11.28 5.35 -26.20
N ALA A 56 -11.75 4.22 -26.73
CA ALA A 56 -13.02 3.62 -26.34
C ALA A 56 -13.07 3.22 -24.85
N ASN A 57 -11.93 2.82 -24.28
CA ASN A 57 -11.80 2.44 -22.88
C ASN A 57 -11.69 3.67 -21.95
N GLY A 58 -11.49 4.86 -22.50
CA GLY A 58 -11.34 6.11 -21.75
C GLY A 58 -9.90 6.46 -21.40
N ASN A 59 -8.90 5.87 -22.04
CA ASN A 59 -7.51 6.27 -21.84
C ASN A 59 -7.17 7.50 -22.68
N LEU A 60 -6.44 8.46 -22.11
CA LEU A 60 -6.03 9.69 -22.78
C LEU A 60 -5.04 9.40 -23.92
N LEU A 61 -5.28 9.94 -25.11
CA LEU A 61 -4.49 9.67 -26.32
C LEU A 61 -3.42 10.71 -26.61
N GLY A 62 -3.48 11.88 -25.98
CA GLY A 62 -2.55 12.98 -26.23
C GLY A 62 -2.25 13.78 -24.98
N LEU A 63 -0.97 14.12 -24.80
CA LEU A 63 -0.48 15.08 -23.82
C LEU A 63 -0.10 16.36 -24.55
N ASN A 64 -0.76 17.46 -24.19
CA ASN A 64 -0.57 18.75 -24.86
C ASN A 64 0.91 19.19 -24.79
N ASN A 65 1.50 19.53 -25.94
CA ASN A 65 2.92 19.90 -26.08
C ASN A 65 3.95 18.84 -25.63
N ILE A 66 3.55 17.59 -25.42
CA ILE A 66 4.45 16.50 -24.99
C ILE A 66 4.48 15.39 -26.03
N GLY A 67 3.32 14.81 -26.36
CA GLY A 67 3.28 13.68 -27.28
C GLY A 67 1.97 12.91 -27.27
N ASN A 68 1.92 11.88 -28.12
CA ASN A 68 0.76 10.99 -28.23
C ASN A 68 0.99 9.71 -27.43
N LEU A 69 -0.07 9.22 -26.80
CA LEU A 69 -0.07 8.01 -25.99
C LEU A 69 -0.77 6.88 -26.74
N GLU A 70 -0.15 5.70 -26.74
CA GLU A 70 -0.79 4.47 -27.18
C GLU A 70 -0.89 3.49 -26.02
N TRP A 71 -1.97 2.73 -25.98
CA TRP A 71 -2.33 1.85 -24.87
C TRP A 71 -2.42 0.40 -25.31
N HIS A 72 -2.15 -0.51 -24.39
CA HIS A 72 -2.50 -1.92 -24.54
C HIS A 72 -4.00 -2.14 -24.27
N TYR A 73 -4.52 -3.30 -24.70
CA TYR A 73 -5.93 -3.66 -24.52
C TYR A 73 -6.37 -3.72 -23.04
N ASN A 74 -5.42 -3.88 -22.12
CA ASN A 74 -5.64 -3.94 -20.66
C ASN A 74 -5.45 -2.58 -19.96
N ASN A 75 -5.49 -1.46 -20.70
CA ASN A 75 -5.33 -0.08 -20.19
C ASN A 75 -3.96 0.22 -19.55
N THR A 76 -2.94 -0.59 -19.81
CA THR A 76 -1.54 -0.22 -19.50
C THR A 76 -0.95 0.61 -20.64
N LEU A 77 -0.13 1.61 -20.32
CA LEU A 77 0.46 2.52 -21.31
C LEU A 77 1.48 1.76 -22.16
N ASN A 78 1.29 1.61 -23.46
CA ASN A 78 2.23 0.93 -24.34
C ASN A 78 3.44 1.82 -24.66
N LYS A 79 3.18 3.03 -25.17
CA LYS A 79 4.25 3.96 -25.53
C LYS A 79 3.79 5.42 -25.53
N LEU A 80 4.75 6.31 -25.33
CA LEU A 80 4.66 7.74 -25.60
C LEU A 80 5.48 8.06 -26.85
N ILE A 81 4.85 8.69 -27.84
CA ILE A 81 5.51 9.24 -29.03
C ILE A 81 5.64 10.75 -28.84
N GLN A 82 6.86 11.22 -28.56
CA GLN A 82 7.12 12.63 -28.32
C GLN A 82 6.98 13.43 -29.62
N THR A 83 6.42 14.64 -29.51
CA THR A 83 6.22 15.56 -30.65
C THR A 83 7.36 16.59 -30.79
N ASP A 84 8.47 16.38 -30.09
CA ASP A 84 9.64 17.24 -30.16
C ASP A 84 10.49 16.99 -31.42
N LYS A 85 11.59 17.76 -31.58
CA LYS A 85 12.47 17.65 -32.75
C LYS A 85 13.13 16.28 -32.92
N THR A 86 13.11 15.43 -31.89
CA THR A 86 13.77 14.13 -31.89
C THR A 86 12.83 12.98 -32.24
N ASN A 87 11.51 13.23 -32.23
CA ASN A 87 10.44 12.22 -32.40
C ASN A 87 10.74 10.93 -31.62
N ALA A 88 11.29 11.07 -30.41
CA ALA A 88 11.65 9.91 -29.61
C ALA A 88 10.39 9.20 -29.11
N THR A 89 10.48 7.88 -29.01
CA THR A 89 9.41 7.02 -28.53
C THR A 89 9.87 6.29 -27.28
N GLU A 90 9.16 6.50 -26.18
CA GLU A 90 9.34 5.77 -24.94
C GLU A 90 8.36 4.60 -24.89
N TYR A 91 8.88 3.38 -24.81
CA TYR A 91 8.09 2.15 -24.66
C TYR A 91 8.07 1.74 -23.19
N CYS A 92 6.91 1.34 -22.70
CA CYS A 92 6.73 0.73 -21.38
C CYS A 92 6.40 -0.75 -21.55
N VAL A 93 7.06 -1.60 -20.78
CA VAL A 93 6.87 -3.06 -20.81
C VAL A 93 6.46 -3.53 -19.43
N TYR A 94 5.46 -4.38 -19.39
CA TYR A 94 4.83 -4.87 -18.17
C TYR A 94 4.95 -6.38 -18.06
N ASP A 95 4.96 -6.89 -16.83
CA ASP A 95 4.76 -8.30 -16.57
C ASP A 95 3.28 -8.70 -16.68
N TYR A 96 2.98 -9.97 -16.41
CA TYR A 96 1.62 -10.49 -16.50
C TYR A 96 0.65 -9.94 -15.43
N GLN A 97 1.17 -9.26 -14.40
CA GLN A 97 0.39 -8.54 -13.40
C GLN A 97 0.29 -7.04 -13.67
N GLY A 98 0.74 -6.57 -14.83
CA GLY A 98 0.67 -5.15 -15.15
C GLY A 98 1.68 -4.28 -14.39
N ARG A 99 2.73 -4.85 -13.78
CA ARG A 99 3.83 -4.06 -13.19
C ARG A 99 4.83 -3.69 -14.28
N ARG A 100 5.23 -2.42 -14.33
CA ARG A 100 6.24 -1.95 -15.29
C ARG A 100 7.58 -2.55 -14.92
N ILE A 101 8.07 -3.45 -15.78
CA ILE A 101 9.36 -4.13 -15.61
C ILE A 101 10.46 -3.53 -16.50
N ARG A 102 10.09 -2.70 -17.48
CA ARG A 102 11.07 -2.04 -18.35
C ARG A 102 10.53 -0.78 -19.01
N THR A 103 11.42 0.20 -19.19
CA THR A 103 11.24 1.33 -20.10
C THR A 103 12.36 1.37 -21.14
N VAL A 104 12.03 1.75 -22.38
CA VAL A 104 13.00 1.89 -23.47
C VAL A 104 12.72 3.16 -24.25
N LEU A 105 13.67 4.09 -24.24
CA LEU A 105 13.63 5.29 -25.08
C LEU A 105 14.36 5.01 -26.39
N LYS A 106 13.66 5.19 -27.52
CA LYS A 106 14.24 5.09 -28.87
C LYS A 106 14.14 6.42 -29.60
N SER A 107 15.19 6.78 -30.31
CA SER A 107 15.18 7.86 -31.30
C SER A 107 15.87 7.36 -32.56
N ASN A 108 15.31 7.65 -33.74
CA ASN A 108 15.81 7.17 -35.04
C ASN A 108 16.04 5.64 -35.08
N ASN A 109 15.11 4.87 -34.51
CA ASN A 109 15.19 3.41 -34.35
C ASN A 109 16.39 2.88 -33.54
N GLN A 110 17.15 3.75 -32.86
CA GLN A 110 18.22 3.36 -31.96
C GLN A 110 17.80 3.54 -30.50
N VAL A 111 18.16 2.57 -29.66
CA VAL A 111 17.95 2.65 -28.21
C VAL A 111 18.88 3.71 -27.63
N GLN A 112 18.28 4.73 -27.02
CA GLN A 112 18.98 5.82 -26.37
C GLN A 112 19.22 5.50 -24.90
N ASN A 113 18.16 5.06 -24.22
CA ASN A 113 18.20 4.62 -22.83
C ASN A 113 17.25 3.43 -22.64
N GLN A 114 17.61 2.54 -21.73
CA GLN A 114 16.76 1.47 -21.24
C GLN A 114 16.90 1.39 -19.73
N ARG A 115 15.80 1.07 -19.05
CA ARG A 115 15.78 0.71 -17.63
C ARG A 115 14.98 -0.55 -17.42
N ASP A 116 15.53 -1.46 -16.63
CA ASP A 116 14.91 -2.70 -16.19
C ASP A 116 14.65 -2.60 -14.69
N TYR A 117 13.42 -2.87 -14.27
CA TYR A 117 12.96 -2.77 -12.89
C TYR A 117 12.86 -4.17 -12.28
N LEU A 118 13.65 -4.44 -11.25
CA LEU A 118 13.62 -5.67 -10.45
C LEU A 118 13.17 -5.33 -9.01
N PRO A 119 12.75 -6.30 -8.18
CA PRO A 119 12.11 -6.02 -6.88
C PRO A 119 12.85 -5.09 -5.91
N SER A 120 14.18 -4.98 -6.01
CA SER A 120 14.96 -4.04 -5.20
C SER A 120 16.12 -3.42 -5.99
N LEU A 121 16.13 -3.55 -7.31
CA LEU A 121 17.27 -3.16 -8.14
C LEU A 121 16.78 -2.69 -9.50
N ASP A 122 17.17 -1.48 -9.86
CA ASP A 122 17.01 -0.99 -11.23
C ASP A 122 18.33 -1.14 -11.97
N LEU A 123 18.29 -1.61 -13.21
CA LEU A 123 19.43 -1.65 -14.11
C LEU A 123 19.17 -0.70 -15.26
N SER A 124 20.07 0.26 -15.49
CA SER A 124 19.96 1.21 -16.59
C SER A 124 21.12 1.05 -17.57
N SER A 125 20.85 1.27 -18.85
CA SER A 125 21.88 1.31 -19.88
C SER A 125 21.62 2.44 -20.87
N ASN A 126 22.68 3.13 -21.27
CA ASN A 126 22.61 4.20 -22.27
C ASN A 126 23.06 3.73 -23.67
N GLN A 127 22.98 4.62 -24.66
CA GLN A 127 23.38 4.36 -26.05
C GLN A 127 24.84 3.87 -26.19
N ALA A 128 25.74 4.32 -25.31
CA ALA A 128 27.13 3.89 -25.26
C ALA A 128 27.33 2.52 -24.59
N LYS A 129 26.24 1.82 -24.24
CA LYS A 129 26.20 0.56 -23.48
C LYS A 129 26.86 0.65 -22.11
N GLN A 130 26.99 1.85 -21.55
CA GLN A 130 27.40 2.01 -20.16
C GLN A 130 26.23 1.59 -19.28
N GLN A 131 26.52 0.79 -18.26
CA GLN A 131 25.55 0.29 -17.31
C GLN A 131 25.67 1.06 -16.00
N SER A 132 24.52 1.35 -15.41
CA SER A 132 24.40 1.77 -14.03
C SER A 132 23.33 0.94 -13.33
N SER A 133 23.41 0.88 -12.00
CA SER A 133 22.42 0.23 -11.18
C SER A 133 22.00 1.12 -10.02
N THR A 134 20.75 0.97 -9.60
CA THR A 134 20.19 1.63 -8.42
C THR A 134 19.61 0.56 -7.51
N LEU A 135 20.28 0.28 -6.39
CA LEU A 135 19.79 -0.63 -5.35
C LEU A 135 18.88 0.15 -4.40
N HIS A 136 17.68 -0.38 -4.17
CA HIS A 136 16.71 0.15 -3.22
C HIS A 136 16.91 -0.52 -1.86
N ILE A 137 17.26 0.26 -0.84
CA ILE A 137 17.46 -0.21 0.53
C ILE A 137 16.32 0.34 1.40
N GLY A 138 15.32 -0.50 1.67
CA GLY A 138 14.07 -0.03 2.27
C GLY A 138 13.32 0.88 1.30
N THR A 139 12.63 1.90 1.82
CA THR A 139 11.80 2.82 1.02
C THR A 139 12.43 4.21 0.83
N HIS A 140 13.60 4.46 1.43
CA HIS A 140 14.14 5.83 1.52
C HIS A 140 15.63 5.94 1.21
N ILE A 141 16.28 4.86 0.75
CA ILE A 141 17.72 4.87 0.44
C ILE A 141 17.92 4.26 -0.94
N LEU A 142 18.55 5.03 -1.82
CA LEU A 142 18.97 4.59 -3.14
C LEU A 142 20.49 4.53 -3.19
N SER A 143 21.06 3.37 -3.49
CA SER A 143 22.50 3.21 -3.74
C SER A 143 22.72 3.07 -5.24
N GLU A 144 23.23 4.13 -5.84
CA GLU A 144 23.53 4.22 -7.27
C GLU A 144 24.99 3.83 -7.52
N SER A 145 25.21 3.00 -8.53
CA SER A 145 26.55 2.60 -8.94
C SER A 145 26.70 2.58 -10.45
N SER A 146 27.86 2.98 -10.93
CA SER A 146 28.29 2.94 -12.32
C SER A 146 29.76 2.51 -12.35
N LYS A 147 30.34 2.37 -13.55
CA LYS A 147 31.73 1.91 -13.71
C LYS A 147 32.74 2.75 -12.90
N ASP A 148 32.54 4.06 -12.81
CA ASP A 148 33.52 5.01 -12.28
C ASP A 148 33.02 5.80 -11.07
N ASN A 149 31.76 5.61 -10.64
CA ASN A 149 31.16 6.39 -9.55
C ASN A 149 30.11 5.56 -8.78
N ALA A 150 30.03 5.80 -7.47
CA ALA A 150 29.00 5.27 -6.59
C ALA A 150 28.50 6.36 -5.66
N GLN A 151 27.19 6.44 -5.46
CA GLN A 151 26.55 7.45 -4.62
C GLN A 151 25.38 6.85 -3.87
N THR A 152 25.21 7.23 -2.61
CA THR A 152 24.03 6.90 -1.83
C THR A 152 23.18 8.15 -1.65
N ARG A 153 21.88 8.03 -1.96
CA ARG A 153 20.89 9.09 -1.78
C ARG A 153 19.96 8.69 -0.65
N TYR A 154 19.99 9.43 0.45
CA TYR A 154 19.04 9.31 1.56
C TYR A 154 17.88 10.26 1.32
N GLN A 155 16.68 9.73 1.19
CA GLN A 155 15.46 10.46 0.85
C GLN A 155 14.69 10.78 2.12
N LEU A 156 14.46 12.07 2.37
CA LEU A 156 13.64 12.55 3.48
C LEU A 156 12.32 13.03 2.90
N THR A 157 11.23 12.53 3.48
CA THR A 157 9.89 12.72 2.93
C THR A 157 9.03 13.65 3.78
N SER A 158 8.04 14.28 3.15
CA SER A 158 6.96 14.98 3.85
C SER A 158 5.99 14.01 4.51
N HIS A 159 4.97 14.57 5.18
CA HIS A 159 3.84 13.79 5.72
C HIS A 159 3.05 13.04 4.64
N LEU A 160 3.21 13.38 3.36
CA LEU A 160 2.62 12.67 2.22
C LEU A 160 3.57 11.65 1.57
N GLN A 161 4.70 11.35 2.22
CA GLN A 161 5.77 10.52 1.63
C GLN A 161 6.42 11.12 0.37
N SER A 162 6.15 12.39 0.04
CA SER A 162 6.84 13.08 -1.05
C SER A 162 8.27 13.39 -0.65
N ASN A 163 9.25 13.00 -1.45
CA ASN A 163 10.68 13.22 -1.20
C ASN A 163 11.02 14.72 -1.28
N THR A 164 11.25 15.39 -0.14
CA THR A 164 11.51 16.83 -0.09
C THR A 164 12.99 17.18 -0.06
N LEU A 165 13.85 16.25 0.38
CA LEU A 165 15.27 16.48 0.57
C LEU A 165 16.06 15.18 0.33
N GLU A 166 17.08 15.25 -0.51
CA GLU A 166 18.05 14.17 -0.68
C GLU A 166 19.41 14.56 -0.09
N LEU A 167 19.99 13.64 0.68
CA LEU A 167 21.32 13.79 1.28
C LEU A 167 22.28 12.71 0.75
N ASP A 168 23.57 13.04 0.70
CA ASP A 168 24.64 12.07 0.45
C ASP A 168 25.07 11.31 1.73
N ASP A 169 26.09 10.45 1.61
CA ASP A 169 26.68 9.67 2.69
C ASP A 169 27.35 10.53 3.80
N LYS A 170 27.61 11.80 3.52
CA LYS A 170 28.17 12.79 4.45
C LYS A 170 27.11 13.78 4.94
N ALA A 171 25.83 13.46 4.73
CA ALA A 171 24.68 14.29 5.07
C ALA A 171 24.71 15.68 4.40
N GLN A 172 25.37 15.82 3.24
CA GLN A 172 25.30 17.03 2.43
C GLN A 172 24.07 16.98 1.52
N THR A 173 23.41 18.14 1.36
CA THR A 173 22.25 18.27 0.46
C THR A 173 22.64 18.05 -1.00
N LEU A 174 22.05 17.02 -1.60
CA LEU A 174 22.08 16.75 -3.04
C LEU A 174 20.98 17.55 -3.75
N SER A 175 19.73 17.41 -3.28
CA SER A 175 18.57 18.06 -3.87
C SER A 175 17.52 18.44 -2.83
N TYR A 176 16.77 19.50 -3.10
CA TYR A 176 15.62 19.95 -2.34
C TYR A 176 14.46 20.17 -3.31
N GLU A 177 13.27 19.70 -2.98
CA GLU A 177 12.09 19.84 -3.81
C GLU A 177 10.83 20.08 -2.97
N HIS A 178 10.00 21.02 -3.40
CA HIS A 178 8.67 21.24 -2.85
C HIS A 178 7.63 21.15 -3.96
N TYR A 179 6.46 20.66 -3.60
CA TYR A 179 5.39 20.32 -4.52
C TYR A 179 4.16 21.20 -4.31
N TYR A 180 3.49 21.55 -5.40
CA TYR A 180 2.09 21.96 -5.38
C TYR A 180 1.21 20.80 -4.88
N PRO A 181 -0.01 21.08 -4.38
CA PRO A 181 -0.90 20.06 -3.82
C PRO A 181 -1.09 18.82 -4.69
N TYR A 182 -1.15 18.93 -6.02
CA TYR A 182 -1.35 17.79 -6.93
C TYR A 182 -0.07 17.19 -7.54
N GLY A 183 1.09 17.50 -6.96
CA GLY A 183 2.37 16.86 -7.30
C GLY A 183 3.21 17.54 -8.38
N GLY A 184 2.76 18.68 -8.90
CA GLY A 184 3.61 19.56 -9.71
C GLY A 184 4.75 20.14 -8.87
N THR A 185 5.94 20.30 -9.42
CA THR A 185 7.08 20.87 -8.69
C THR A 185 6.92 22.39 -8.56
N ALA A 186 6.86 22.89 -7.32
CA ALA A 186 6.80 24.31 -7.01
C ALA A 186 8.21 24.92 -6.86
N ILE A 187 9.11 24.20 -6.20
CA ILE A 187 10.51 24.59 -6.01
C ILE A 187 11.37 23.36 -6.24
N ILE A 188 12.47 23.53 -6.97
CA ILE A 188 13.55 22.54 -7.02
C ILE A 188 14.89 23.25 -6.98
N ALA A 189 15.79 22.75 -6.13
CA ALA A 189 17.10 23.36 -5.91
C ALA A 189 18.15 22.30 -5.54
N GLY A 190 19.40 22.63 -5.78
CA GLY A 190 20.57 21.84 -5.38
C GLY A 190 21.85 22.53 -5.82
N LYS A 191 22.99 22.13 -5.24
CA LYS A 191 24.29 22.73 -5.58
C LYS A 191 24.72 22.35 -7.01
N ASP A 192 24.35 21.16 -7.46
CA ASP A 192 24.70 20.61 -8.75
C ASP A 192 23.43 20.27 -9.54
N LYS A 193 23.31 20.82 -10.75
CA LYS A 193 22.14 20.62 -11.60
C LYS A 193 22.00 19.17 -12.08
N THR A 194 23.11 18.49 -12.36
CA THR A 194 23.08 17.09 -12.79
C THR A 194 22.62 16.17 -11.66
N GLU A 195 23.03 16.44 -10.42
CA GLU A 195 22.57 15.72 -9.23
C GLU A 195 21.07 15.88 -9.00
N VAL A 196 20.57 17.10 -9.19
CA VAL A 196 19.13 17.41 -9.08
C VAL A 196 18.31 16.71 -10.18
N GLN A 197 18.86 16.61 -11.39
CA GLN A 197 18.19 15.94 -12.51
C GLN A 197 18.16 14.42 -12.38
N GLN A 198 19.07 13.82 -11.62
CA GLN A 198 19.09 12.37 -11.38
C GLN A 198 17.98 11.90 -10.42
N LYS A 199 17.31 12.80 -9.70
CA LYS A 199 16.21 12.46 -8.79
C LYS A 199 15.00 11.88 -9.54
N ARG A 200 14.66 10.63 -9.24
CA ARG A 200 13.57 9.88 -9.90
C ARG A 200 12.28 9.81 -9.09
N TYR A 201 12.40 9.45 -7.82
CA TYR A 201 11.26 9.30 -6.90
C TYR A 201 11.00 10.63 -6.20
N ARG A 202 9.81 11.17 -6.41
CA ARG A 202 9.48 12.58 -6.10
C ARG A 202 8.21 12.67 -5.26
N TYR A 203 7.09 13.03 -5.87
CA TYR A 203 5.80 13.17 -5.19
C TYR A 203 5.26 11.80 -4.74
N THR A 204 4.81 11.70 -3.48
CA THR A 204 4.19 10.51 -2.86
C THR A 204 4.96 9.20 -3.11
N ASP A 205 6.29 9.30 -3.09
CA ASP A 205 7.24 8.22 -3.35
C ASP A 205 7.08 7.53 -4.73
N LYS A 206 6.57 8.26 -5.73
CA LYS A 206 6.40 7.76 -7.09
C LYS A 206 7.48 8.26 -8.03
N GLU A 207 7.87 7.38 -8.95
CA GLU A 207 8.75 7.74 -10.05
C GLU A 207 8.02 8.70 -10.99
N ARG A 208 8.64 9.84 -11.28
CA ARG A 208 8.22 10.74 -12.35
C ARG A 208 9.01 10.41 -13.61
N ASP A 209 8.31 10.08 -14.68
CA ASP A 209 8.95 9.83 -15.97
C ASP A 209 9.40 11.15 -16.59
N ASP A 210 10.69 11.27 -16.91
CA ASP A 210 11.27 12.53 -17.41
C ASP A 210 10.70 12.93 -18.78
N ASN A 211 10.38 11.95 -19.62
CA ASN A 211 9.93 12.17 -21.00
C ASN A 211 8.47 12.60 -21.11
N SER A 212 7.64 12.18 -20.15
CA SER A 212 6.19 12.44 -20.14
C SER A 212 5.79 13.44 -19.06
N GLY A 213 6.58 13.55 -17.98
CA GLY A 213 6.24 14.28 -16.76
C GLY A 213 5.21 13.57 -15.87
N LEU A 214 4.65 12.44 -16.30
CA LEU A 214 3.68 11.65 -15.57
C LEU A 214 4.34 10.94 -14.39
N TYR A 215 3.55 10.69 -13.34
CA TYR A 215 3.96 9.82 -12.25
C TYR A 215 3.42 8.41 -12.46
N TYR A 216 4.27 7.40 -12.35
CA TYR A 216 3.87 6.00 -12.42
C TYR A 216 3.49 5.47 -11.03
N TYR A 217 2.25 5.00 -10.88
CA TYR A 217 1.72 4.53 -9.60
C TYR A 217 1.57 3.01 -9.50
N GLY A 218 1.95 2.26 -10.55
CA GLY A 218 1.68 0.82 -10.64
C GLY A 218 0.58 0.56 -11.66
N ALA A 219 -0.66 0.83 -11.28
CA ALA A 219 -1.81 0.58 -12.15
C ALA A 219 -2.12 1.71 -13.14
N ARG A 220 -1.88 2.96 -12.73
CA ARG A 220 -2.23 4.15 -13.49
C ARG A 220 -1.08 5.17 -13.51
N TYR A 221 -1.22 6.15 -14.40
CA TYR A 221 -0.34 7.30 -14.48
C TYR A 221 -1.08 8.58 -14.07
N LEU A 222 -0.49 9.34 -13.16
CA LEU A 222 -1.01 10.64 -12.73
C LEU A 222 -0.39 11.74 -13.58
N ALA A 223 -1.22 12.61 -14.16
CA ALA A 223 -0.77 13.87 -14.74
C ALA A 223 -0.90 14.99 -13.69
N PRO A 224 0.19 15.39 -13.01
CA PRO A 224 0.10 16.33 -11.89
C PRO A 224 -0.41 17.72 -12.30
N TRP A 225 -0.16 18.15 -13.55
CA TRP A 225 -0.68 19.42 -14.08
C TRP A 225 -2.16 19.35 -14.46
N LEU A 226 -2.75 18.15 -14.60
CA LEU A 226 -4.19 17.96 -14.76
C LEU A 226 -4.89 17.61 -13.45
N ALA A 227 -4.12 17.37 -12.39
CA ALA A 227 -4.59 16.92 -11.08
C ALA A 227 -5.47 15.65 -11.14
N ARG A 228 -5.24 14.77 -12.13
CA ARG A 228 -6.08 13.59 -12.38
C ARG A 228 -5.31 12.45 -13.05
N TRP A 229 -5.88 11.26 -12.95
CA TRP A 229 -5.44 10.09 -13.70
C TRP A 229 -5.68 10.30 -15.20
N ILE A 230 -4.78 9.76 -16.03
CA ILE A 230 -4.92 9.81 -17.50
C ILE A 230 -5.65 8.59 -18.09
N SER A 231 -6.02 7.64 -17.24
CA SER A 231 -6.84 6.47 -17.54
C SER A 231 -7.86 6.26 -16.42
N PRO A 232 -9.03 5.67 -16.72
CA PRO A 232 -10.04 5.42 -15.69
C PRO A 232 -9.55 4.35 -14.70
N ASP A 233 -10.04 4.44 -13.47
CA ASP A 233 -9.93 3.37 -12.49
C ASP A 233 -10.56 2.08 -13.03
N SER A 234 -9.76 1.02 -13.15
CA SER A 234 -10.25 -0.27 -13.60
C SER A 234 -11.06 -1.00 -12.52
N GLN A 235 -10.93 -0.60 -11.25
CA GLN A 235 -11.62 -1.23 -10.11
C GLN A 235 -12.83 -0.41 -9.65
N GLY A 236 -12.87 0.89 -9.95
CA GLY A 236 -13.97 1.78 -9.58
C GLY A 236 -14.16 1.98 -8.07
N VAL A 237 -13.11 1.73 -7.28
CA VAL A 237 -13.17 1.68 -5.81
C VAL A 237 -13.35 3.06 -5.19
N ASP A 238 -12.78 4.11 -5.80
CA ASP A 238 -12.76 5.48 -5.24
C ASP A 238 -13.99 6.34 -5.63
N GLY A 239 -15.06 5.71 -6.13
CA GLY A 239 -16.35 6.34 -6.43
C GLY A 239 -16.66 6.47 -7.93
N LEU A 240 -17.72 7.24 -8.24
CA LEU A 240 -18.26 7.33 -9.61
C LEU A 240 -17.34 8.09 -10.59
N ASN A 241 -16.41 8.91 -10.09
CA ASN A 241 -15.44 9.59 -10.93
C ASN A 241 -14.14 8.78 -11.00
N LEU A 242 -14.00 8.02 -12.08
CA LEU A 242 -12.87 7.11 -12.30
C LEU A 242 -11.53 7.82 -12.58
N TYR A 243 -11.50 9.14 -12.73
CA TYR A 243 -10.29 9.91 -13.04
C TYR A 243 -9.79 10.75 -11.86
N THR A 244 -10.58 10.88 -10.80
CA THR A 244 -10.23 11.71 -9.64
C THR A 244 -8.99 11.16 -8.92
N TYR A 245 -8.01 12.03 -8.70
CA TYR A 245 -6.88 11.70 -7.82
C TYR A 245 -7.28 11.93 -6.36
N VAL A 246 -7.21 10.88 -5.55
CA VAL A 246 -7.36 10.87 -4.08
C VAL A 246 -8.55 11.68 -3.52
N GLY A 247 -9.69 11.61 -4.20
CA GLY A 247 -10.91 12.31 -3.80
C GLY A 247 -10.77 13.83 -3.73
N ASN A 248 -9.90 14.43 -4.55
CA ASN A 248 -9.60 15.86 -4.57
C ASN A 248 -9.04 16.44 -3.25
N ASN A 249 -8.49 15.60 -2.37
CA ASN A 249 -7.82 16.05 -1.16
C ASN A 249 -6.38 15.51 -1.08
N PRO A 250 -5.49 15.97 -1.97
CA PRO A 250 -4.12 15.47 -2.05
C PRO A 250 -3.21 16.01 -0.93
N LEU A 251 -3.72 16.89 -0.06
CA LEU A 251 -3.03 17.33 1.14
C LEU A 251 -3.23 16.37 2.33
N LYS A 252 -4.27 15.54 2.26
CA LYS A 252 -4.60 14.52 3.26
C LYS A 252 -4.24 13.11 2.80
N TYR A 253 -4.48 12.80 1.53
CA TYR A 253 -4.43 11.44 1.01
C TYR A 253 -3.36 11.23 -0.06
N ILE A 254 -2.88 9.99 -0.18
CA ILE A 254 -1.99 9.49 -1.23
C ILE A 254 -2.62 8.27 -1.89
N ASP A 255 -2.19 7.88 -3.09
CA ASP A 255 -2.54 6.58 -3.68
C ASP A 255 -1.27 5.74 -3.81
N PRO A 256 -1.10 4.60 -3.11
CA PRO A 256 0.13 3.82 -3.20
C PRO A 256 0.22 2.94 -4.46
N THR A 257 -0.89 2.59 -5.09
CA THR A 257 -0.96 1.56 -6.15
C THR A 257 -1.59 2.05 -7.46
N GLY A 258 -2.16 3.25 -7.44
CA GLY A 258 -3.01 3.77 -8.50
C GLY A 258 -4.41 3.17 -8.48
N HIS A 259 -4.90 2.66 -7.36
CA HIS A 259 -6.27 2.11 -7.24
C HIS A 259 -7.03 2.60 -6.01
N VAL A 260 -6.33 3.09 -4.98
CA VAL A 260 -6.94 3.34 -3.69
C VAL A 260 -6.24 4.49 -2.97
N LYS A 261 -7.02 5.50 -2.60
CA LYS A 261 -6.52 6.56 -1.72
C LYS A 261 -6.40 6.08 -0.27
N VAL A 262 -5.33 6.51 0.39
CA VAL A 262 -5.02 6.20 1.80
C VAL A 262 -4.51 7.45 2.50
N THR A 263 -4.68 7.53 3.83
CA THR A 263 -4.01 8.55 4.65
C THR A 263 -2.58 8.09 4.97
N PRO A 264 -1.54 8.92 4.83
CA PRO A 264 -0.20 8.58 5.30
C PRO A 264 -0.09 8.57 6.83
N VAL A 265 0.79 7.72 7.35
CA VAL A 265 0.90 7.40 8.80
C VAL A 265 1.34 8.58 9.69
N ASP A 266 1.88 9.66 9.14
CA ASP A 266 2.40 10.80 9.93
C ASP A 266 1.35 11.84 10.35
N MET A 267 0.11 11.76 9.84
CA MET A 267 -1.00 12.58 10.34
C MET A 267 -1.84 11.79 11.35
N GLY A 268 -1.56 11.98 12.63
CA GLY A 268 -2.23 11.31 13.75
C GLY A 268 -3.71 11.62 13.96
N LEU A 269 -4.56 11.66 12.91
CA LEU A 269 -6.02 11.78 13.04
C LEU A 269 -6.78 11.05 11.89
N ALA A 270 -7.47 9.99 12.32
CA ALA A 270 -8.78 9.43 11.94
C ALA A 270 -9.31 9.39 10.48
N ASP A 271 -10.02 8.28 10.27
CA ASP A 271 -10.96 7.87 9.22
C ASP A 271 -10.37 7.36 7.90
N TYR A 272 -10.41 6.03 7.76
CA TYR A 272 -10.43 5.30 6.50
C TYR A 272 -11.84 4.74 6.29
N GLU A 273 -12.38 4.83 5.08
CA GLU A 273 -13.28 3.79 4.56
C GLU A 273 -12.39 2.84 3.74
N ILE A 274 -12.02 1.70 4.31
CA ILE A 274 -11.51 0.56 3.54
C ILE A 274 -12.67 -0.41 3.44
N ASP A 275 -13.26 -0.55 2.26
CA ASP A 275 -14.10 -1.71 1.98
C ASP A 275 -13.18 -2.93 1.95
N ILE A 276 -13.06 -3.64 3.07
CA ILE A 276 -12.19 -4.81 3.21
C ILE A 276 -12.60 -6.00 2.31
N LEU A 277 -13.80 -5.97 1.72
CA LEU A 277 -14.37 -7.05 0.92
C LEU A 277 -14.37 -6.77 -0.58
N SER A 278 -14.02 -5.56 -1.03
CA SER A 278 -13.89 -5.28 -2.46
C SER A 278 -12.75 -6.11 -3.09
N PRO A 279 -12.93 -6.62 -4.32
CA PRO A 279 -11.86 -7.35 -5.00
C PRO A 279 -10.71 -6.38 -5.32
N ILE A 280 -9.51 -6.70 -4.85
CA ILE A 280 -8.23 -6.08 -5.25
C ILE A 280 -7.33 -7.19 -5.80
N GLU A 281 -6.31 -6.88 -6.59
CA GLU A 281 -5.28 -7.87 -6.96
C GLU A 281 -4.15 -7.94 -5.92
N GLY A 282 -3.74 -9.16 -5.55
CA GLY A 282 -2.64 -9.36 -4.59
C GLY A 282 -1.28 -9.14 -5.24
N THR A 283 -0.61 -8.03 -4.93
CA THR A 283 0.69 -7.63 -5.49
C THR A 283 1.91 -8.06 -4.66
N TYR A 284 1.72 -8.51 -3.41
CA TYR A 284 2.79 -8.88 -2.48
C TYR A 284 2.80 -10.38 -2.19
N GLN A 285 3.94 -11.03 -2.45
CA GLN A 285 4.18 -12.42 -2.09
C GLN A 285 5.48 -12.56 -1.33
N ASN A 286 5.51 -13.43 -0.32
CA ASN A 286 6.70 -13.71 0.48
C ASN A 286 6.72 -15.18 0.88
N ASN A 287 7.87 -15.84 0.79
CA ASN A 287 8.04 -17.26 1.14
C ASN A 287 7.80 -17.56 2.62
N ASN A 288 7.75 -16.54 3.47
CA ASN A 288 7.39 -16.65 4.88
C ASN A 288 5.87 -16.62 5.11
N LEU A 289 5.05 -16.58 4.06
CA LEU A 289 3.59 -16.68 4.09
C LEU A 289 3.13 -17.95 3.37
N PHE A 290 1.95 -18.45 3.73
CA PHE A 290 1.29 -19.51 2.96
C PHE A 290 0.46 -18.89 1.85
N ASN A 291 0.78 -19.18 0.59
CA ASN A 291 -0.17 -18.95 -0.50
C ASN A 291 -1.28 -20.00 -0.41
N PHE A 292 -2.46 -19.59 0.05
CA PHE A 292 -3.60 -20.46 0.28
C PHE A 292 -4.93 -19.79 -0.12
N PRO A 293 -5.16 -19.60 -1.44
CA PRO A 293 -6.30 -18.83 -1.96
C PRO A 293 -7.66 -19.32 -1.45
N GLU A 294 -7.87 -20.63 -1.39
CA GLU A 294 -9.16 -21.22 -1.01
C GLU A 294 -9.51 -20.90 0.44
N SER A 295 -8.50 -20.85 1.32
CA SER A 295 -8.75 -20.46 2.72
C SER A 295 -8.85 -18.95 2.90
N TYR A 296 -8.24 -18.17 2.01
CA TYR A 296 -8.40 -16.72 2.01
C TYR A 296 -9.81 -16.33 1.55
N GLU A 297 -10.30 -16.93 0.47
CA GLU A 297 -11.70 -16.81 0.01
C GLU A 297 -12.69 -17.22 1.11
N ARG A 298 -12.38 -18.31 1.84
CA ARG A 298 -13.17 -18.70 3.02
C ARG A 298 -13.26 -17.57 4.06
N LEU A 299 -12.15 -16.89 4.33
CA LEU A 299 -12.10 -15.79 5.29
C LEU A 299 -12.97 -14.62 4.84
N GLU A 300 -12.92 -14.27 3.54
CA GLU A 300 -13.81 -13.26 2.96
C GLU A 300 -15.28 -13.64 3.10
N ASN A 301 -15.63 -14.90 2.82
CA ASN A 301 -17.00 -15.40 2.96
C ASN A 301 -17.50 -15.37 4.41
N ILE A 302 -16.63 -15.67 5.38
CA ILE A 302 -16.94 -15.54 6.81
C ILE A 302 -17.28 -14.09 7.14
N VAL A 303 -16.45 -13.13 6.72
CA VAL A 303 -16.67 -11.72 7.03
C VAL A 303 -17.90 -11.15 6.28
N LYS A 304 -18.15 -11.58 5.03
CA LYS A 304 -19.38 -11.28 4.28
C LYS A 304 -20.65 -11.78 4.98
N SER A 305 -20.54 -12.84 5.77
CA SER A 305 -21.68 -13.41 6.51
C SER A 305 -21.97 -12.73 7.84
N TYR A 306 -21.19 -11.72 8.25
CA TYR A 306 -21.43 -11.02 9.51
C TYR A 306 -22.78 -10.31 9.50
N PRO A 307 -23.51 -10.32 10.63
CA PRO A 307 -24.64 -9.43 10.84
C PRO A 307 -24.27 -7.97 10.53
N ALA A 308 -25.16 -7.25 9.85
CA ALA A 308 -24.88 -5.89 9.36
C ALA A 308 -24.48 -4.92 10.48
N ASP A 309 -25.09 -5.04 11.66
CA ASP A 309 -24.75 -4.25 12.84
C ASP A 309 -23.29 -4.46 13.28
N LYS A 310 -22.82 -5.71 13.29
CA LYS A 310 -21.42 -6.05 13.61
C LYS A 310 -20.45 -5.61 12.54
N PHE A 311 -20.80 -5.81 11.26
CA PHE A 311 -19.96 -5.40 10.15
C PHE A 311 -19.76 -3.88 10.15
N ASN A 312 -20.85 -3.12 10.26
CA ASN A 312 -20.81 -1.66 10.31
C ASN A 312 -20.04 -1.15 11.54
N LEU A 313 -20.15 -1.85 12.67
CA LEU A 313 -19.39 -1.50 13.88
C LEU A 313 -17.88 -1.72 13.70
N LEU A 314 -17.48 -2.77 13.00
CA LEU A 314 -16.08 -3.01 12.65
C LEU A 314 -15.57 -1.98 11.63
N GLU A 315 -16.35 -1.69 10.61
CA GLU A 315 -16.03 -0.70 9.59
C GLU A 315 -15.85 0.69 10.19
N ALA A 316 -16.79 1.14 11.03
CA ALA A 316 -16.74 2.48 11.64
C ALA A 316 -15.66 2.66 12.72
N HIS A 317 -15.10 1.57 13.25
CA HIS A 317 -14.20 1.63 14.40
C HIS A 317 -12.86 0.93 14.21
N THR A 318 -12.54 0.47 13.00
CA THR A 318 -11.25 -0.16 12.70
C THR A 318 -10.36 0.78 11.90
N MET A 319 -9.16 1.01 12.39
CA MET A 319 -8.11 1.77 11.74
C MET A 319 -6.91 0.87 11.46
N PHE A 320 -6.20 1.16 10.37
CA PHE A 320 -4.98 0.46 10.00
C PHE A 320 -3.81 1.43 9.93
N SER A 321 -2.61 0.94 10.20
CA SER A 321 -1.38 1.74 10.15
C SER A 321 -0.24 0.87 9.64
N THR A 322 0.58 1.40 8.74
CA THR A 322 1.83 0.74 8.35
C THR A 322 2.89 1.09 9.41
N GLN A 323 3.56 0.10 9.99
CA GLN A 323 4.63 0.30 10.95
C GLN A 323 5.96 0.18 10.22
N SER A 324 6.64 1.31 10.02
CA SER A 324 8.06 1.34 9.64
C SER A 324 8.91 1.18 10.91
N ASN A 325 8.84 0.02 11.54
CA ASN A 325 9.81 -0.37 12.55
C ASN A 325 10.66 -1.49 11.95
N ASP A 326 11.76 -1.07 11.35
CA ASP A 326 13.09 -1.66 11.49
C ASP A 326 13.94 -1.20 10.29
N SER A 327 15.22 -0.97 10.53
CA SER A 327 16.29 -0.69 9.55
C SER A 327 16.50 -1.78 8.48
N LYS A 328 15.48 -2.64 8.24
CA LYS A 328 15.48 -3.82 7.38
C LYS A 328 14.36 -3.84 6.33
N GLY A 329 13.49 -2.81 6.26
CA GLY A 329 12.44 -2.73 5.25
C GLY A 329 11.30 -3.74 5.41
N ALA A 330 10.95 -4.11 6.66
CA ALA A 330 9.89 -5.07 6.93
C ALA A 330 8.49 -4.44 6.73
N LEU A 331 7.64 -5.07 5.90
CA LEU A 331 6.26 -4.65 5.70
C LEU A 331 5.41 -5.14 6.89
N THR A 332 5.12 -4.23 7.81
CA THR A 332 4.29 -4.51 9.00
C THR A 332 3.05 -3.64 8.98
N ILE A 333 1.87 -4.25 9.07
CA ILE A 333 0.60 -3.53 9.17
C ILE A 333 0.00 -3.80 10.55
N LYS A 334 -0.47 -2.76 11.22
CA LYS A 334 -1.14 -2.83 12.51
C LYS A 334 -2.59 -2.39 12.37
N ALA A 335 -3.50 -3.20 12.88
CA ALA A 335 -4.92 -2.93 12.92
C ALA A 335 -5.37 -2.62 14.35
N HIS A 336 -6.28 -1.65 14.47
CA HIS A 336 -6.82 -1.12 15.71
C HIS A 336 -8.33 -1.04 15.61
N SER A 337 -9.08 -1.85 16.37
CA SER A 337 -10.52 -1.69 16.50
C SER A 337 -10.88 -1.17 17.88
N TYR A 338 -11.57 -0.02 17.93
CA TYR A 338 -12.02 0.65 19.17
C TYR A 338 -13.55 0.81 19.22
N PRO A 339 -14.33 -0.27 19.15
CA PRO A 339 -15.76 -0.18 19.35
C PRO A 339 -16.07 0.20 20.82
N PRO A 340 -17.29 0.65 21.15
CA PRO A 340 -17.62 1.09 22.50
C PRO A 340 -17.16 0.10 23.58
N ALA A 341 -16.33 0.62 24.50
CA ALA A 341 -15.80 -0.06 25.69
C ALA A 341 -14.88 -1.28 25.48
N ASP A 342 -14.57 -1.67 24.24
CA ASP A 342 -13.66 -2.78 23.93
C ASP A 342 -12.46 -2.31 23.07
N VAL A 343 -11.34 -3.04 23.10
CA VAL A 343 -10.13 -2.73 22.33
C VAL A 343 -9.54 -3.98 21.71
N PHE A 344 -9.28 -3.96 20.40
CA PHE A 344 -8.61 -5.05 19.69
C PHE A 344 -7.46 -4.54 18.83
N ILE A 345 -6.25 -5.00 19.13
CA ILE A 345 -5.03 -4.60 18.43
C ILE A 345 -4.29 -5.84 17.95
N ASN A 346 -4.16 -5.97 16.63
CA ASN A 346 -3.41 -7.03 15.96
C ASN A 346 -2.35 -6.42 15.03
N VAL A 347 -1.23 -7.11 14.85
CA VAL A 347 -0.13 -6.68 13.97
C VAL A 347 0.26 -7.84 13.08
N MET A 348 0.28 -7.63 11.77
CA MET A 348 0.80 -8.60 10.81
C MET A 348 2.13 -8.10 10.25
N ASN A 349 3.19 -8.89 10.43
CA ASN A 349 4.46 -8.67 9.77
C ASN A 349 4.55 -9.57 8.53
N PHE A 350 4.30 -8.99 7.36
CA PHE A 350 4.27 -9.68 6.07
C PHE A 350 5.65 -10.10 5.58
N SER A 351 6.73 -9.57 6.15
CA SER A 351 8.09 -10.00 5.81
C SER A 351 8.51 -11.27 6.54
N THR A 352 8.00 -11.50 7.75
CA THR A 352 8.32 -12.67 8.59
C THR A 352 7.20 -13.71 8.65
N GLY A 353 5.98 -13.35 8.25
CA GLY A 353 4.81 -14.21 8.33
C GLY A 353 4.20 -14.34 9.73
N GLU A 354 4.55 -13.45 10.66
CA GLU A 354 4.08 -13.47 12.04
C GLU A 354 2.86 -12.56 12.23
N LEU A 355 1.74 -13.16 12.65
CA LEU A 355 0.56 -12.45 13.15
C LEU A 355 0.63 -12.35 14.67
N ASN A 356 0.75 -11.14 15.20
CA ASN A 356 0.88 -10.86 16.62
C ASN A 356 -0.42 -10.31 17.21
N PHE A 357 -0.86 -10.93 18.30
CA PHE A 357 -1.97 -10.48 19.13
C PHE A 357 -1.46 -9.59 20.26
N ASN A 358 -1.56 -8.27 20.09
CA ASN A 358 -0.98 -7.30 21.02
C ASN A 358 -1.89 -6.98 22.21
N SER A 359 -3.18 -6.74 21.97
CA SER A 359 -4.11 -6.37 23.04
C SER A 359 -5.56 -6.63 22.65
N HIS A 360 -6.22 -7.54 23.36
CA HIS A 360 -7.66 -7.78 23.26
C HIS A 360 -8.30 -7.54 24.63
N PHE A 361 -8.80 -6.33 24.84
CA PHE A 361 -9.47 -5.93 26.07
C PHE A 361 -10.97 -5.91 25.85
N LYS A 362 -11.72 -6.48 26.79
CA LYS A 362 -13.18 -6.35 26.86
C LYS A 362 -13.58 -5.72 28.17
N ASN A 363 -14.56 -4.83 28.14
CA ASN A 363 -15.05 -4.22 29.38
C ASN A 363 -15.56 -5.28 30.37
N GLU A 364 -15.37 -5.07 31.67
CA GLU A 364 -15.90 -5.96 32.70
C GLU A 364 -17.43 -5.91 32.75
N ASP A 365 -18.03 -4.74 32.53
CA ASP A 365 -19.46 -4.56 32.42
C ASP A 365 -19.95 -5.11 31.07
N ILE A 366 -20.69 -6.22 31.14
CA ILE A 366 -21.21 -6.93 29.97
C ILE A 366 -22.18 -6.06 29.17
N SER A 367 -22.91 -5.15 29.83
CA SER A 367 -23.90 -4.29 29.19
C SER A 367 -23.29 -3.23 28.28
N LEU A 368 -22.02 -2.89 28.49
CA LEU A 368 -21.28 -1.89 27.72
C LEU A 368 -20.49 -2.49 26.55
N ARG A 369 -20.42 -3.82 26.45
CA ARG A 369 -19.61 -4.50 25.42
C ARG A 369 -20.19 -4.32 24.03
N SER A 370 -19.31 -4.21 23.05
CA SER A 370 -19.64 -4.09 21.62
C SER A 370 -20.38 -5.29 21.01
N GLY A 371 -20.45 -6.43 21.70
CA GLY A 371 -20.98 -7.69 21.15
C GLY A 371 -20.06 -8.38 20.13
N LEU A 372 -19.00 -7.71 19.66
CA LEU A 372 -18.00 -8.27 18.76
C LEU A 372 -17.12 -9.29 19.47
N ASN A 373 -16.84 -10.42 18.84
CA ASN A 373 -15.88 -11.39 19.37
C ASN A 373 -14.48 -11.21 18.76
N ALA A 374 -13.44 -11.55 19.52
CA ALA A 374 -12.05 -11.31 19.08
C ALA A 374 -11.67 -12.08 17.81
N THR A 375 -12.29 -13.23 17.54
CA THR A 375 -12.06 -14.01 16.33
C THR A 375 -12.69 -13.33 15.12
N GLU A 376 -13.89 -12.76 15.27
CA GLU A 376 -14.58 -11.97 14.24
C GLU A 376 -13.73 -10.74 13.86
N VAL A 377 -13.28 -10.01 14.89
CA VAL A 377 -12.45 -8.81 14.73
C VAL A 377 -11.11 -9.17 14.08
N THR A 378 -10.48 -10.27 14.47
CA THR A 378 -9.20 -10.70 13.90
C THR A 378 -9.33 -11.08 12.43
N ALA A 379 -10.42 -11.74 12.03
CA ALA A 379 -10.70 -12.05 10.62
C ALA A 379 -10.87 -10.78 9.78
N TYR A 380 -11.69 -9.83 10.26
CA TYR A 380 -11.90 -8.53 9.62
C TYR A 380 -10.58 -7.74 9.49
N GLN A 381 -9.85 -7.60 10.60
CA GLN A 381 -8.57 -6.91 10.63
C GLN A 381 -7.53 -7.58 9.73
N TYR A 382 -7.49 -8.92 9.67
CA TYR A 382 -6.53 -9.62 8.82
C TYR A 382 -6.76 -9.31 7.35
N LEU A 383 -8.00 -9.36 6.87
CA LEU A 383 -8.35 -8.99 5.49
C LEU A 383 -7.97 -7.54 5.17
N GLY A 384 -8.20 -6.60 6.09
CA GLY A 384 -7.77 -5.22 5.89
C GLY A 384 -6.24 -5.06 5.84
N MET A 385 -5.51 -5.77 6.71
CA MET A 385 -4.04 -5.74 6.72
C MET A 385 -3.44 -6.34 5.45
N THR A 386 -3.95 -7.49 4.97
CA THR A 386 -3.49 -8.14 3.73
C THR A 386 -3.79 -7.27 2.52
N LYS A 387 -4.95 -6.62 2.50
CA LYS A 387 -5.34 -5.71 1.43
C LYS A 387 -4.42 -4.50 1.32
N ILE A 388 -4.11 -3.85 2.44
CA ILE A 388 -3.13 -2.73 2.49
C ILE A 388 -1.75 -3.19 2.05
N ALA A 389 -1.35 -4.40 2.46
CA ALA A 389 -0.06 -4.97 2.10
C ALA A 389 0.00 -5.46 0.63
N GLY A 390 -1.13 -5.57 -0.07
CA GLY A 390 -1.21 -6.29 -1.35
C GLY A 390 -1.03 -7.80 -1.22
N ALA A 391 -1.09 -8.36 -0.01
CA ALA A 391 -0.79 -9.77 0.28
C ALA A 391 -2.05 -10.65 0.24
N LEU A 392 -2.91 -10.49 -0.77
CA LEU A 392 -4.12 -11.31 -0.92
C LEU A 392 -3.74 -12.78 -1.14
N ASN A 393 -4.63 -13.69 -0.73
CA ASN A 393 -4.39 -15.14 -0.73
C ASN A 393 -3.26 -15.64 0.18
N MET A 394 -2.58 -14.72 0.88
CA MET A 394 -1.52 -15.08 1.81
C MET A 394 -2.06 -15.24 3.22
N LEU A 395 -1.58 -16.26 3.92
CA LEU A 395 -1.89 -16.55 5.32
C LEU A 395 -0.61 -16.54 6.18
N PRO A 396 -0.70 -16.25 7.49
CA PRO A 396 0.46 -16.22 8.36
C PRO A 396 1.01 -17.63 8.57
N THR A 397 2.33 -17.74 8.71
CA THR A 397 3.01 -19.00 9.06
C THR A 397 3.19 -19.17 10.56
N THR A 398 3.12 -18.07 11.31
CA THR A 398 3.24 -18.06 12.77
C THR A 398 2.26 -17.10 13.42
N ILE A 399 1.87 -17.42 14.65
CA ILE A 399 1.11 -16.52 15.53
C ILE A 399 1.93 -16.27 16.80
N LEU A 400 1.99 -15.03 17.26
CA LEU A 400 2.60 -14.66 18.54
C LEU A 400 1.56 -14.13 19.50
N ASN A 401 1.45 -14.76 20.68
CA ASN A 401 0.72 -14.21 21.82
C ASN A 401 1.70 -13.42 22.67
N LYS A 402 1.57 -12.09 22.67
CA LYS A 402 2.49 -11.17 23.36
C LYS A 402 1.88 -10.63 24.65
N SER A 403 2.72 -10.30 25.63
CA SER A 403 2.32 -9.62 26.87
C SER A 403 1.18 -10.34 27.61
N ILE A 404 1.30 -11.67 27.72
CA ILE A 404 0.25 -12.51 28.30
C ILE A 404 -0.01 -12.13 29.75
N THR A 405 -1.21 -11.64 30.05
CA THR A 405 -1.67 -11.29 31.40
C THR A 405 -2.67 -12.29 31.97
N ASN A 406 -3.30 -13.14 31.14
CA ASN A 406 -4.35 -14.04 31.59
C ASN A 406 -3.85 -15.16 32.52
N ASP A 407 -4.51 -15.32 33.68
CA ASP A 407 -4.11 -16.26 34.73
C ASP A 407 -4.03 -17.71 34.26
N SER A 408 -5.00 -18.18 33.45
CA SER A 408 -5.00 -19.57 32.96
C SER A 408 -3.80 -19.86 32.06
N THR A 409 -3.39 -18.86 31.26
CA THR A 409 -2.22 -18.96 30.39
C THR A 409 -0.92 -18.87 31.20
N GLN A 410 -0.86 -17.96 32.16
CA GLN A 410 0.32 -17.83 33.05
C GLN A 410 0.55 -19.11 33.86
N GLU A 411 -0.51 -19.77 34.35
CA GLU A 411 -0.39 -21.02 35.08
C GLU A 411 0.11 -22.16 34.19
N ALA A 412 -0.39 -22.27 32.94
CA ALA A 412 0.13 -23.25 31.98
C ALA A 412 1.64 -23.05 31.71
N ILE A 413 2.10 -21.80 31.60
CA ILE A 413 3.50 -21.45 31.41
C ILE A 413 4.33 -21.78 32.68
N LYS A 414 3.80 -21.48 33.87
CA LYS A 414 4.45 -21.76 35.15
C LYS A 414 4.68 -23.25 35.35
N ILE A 415 3.67 -24.08 35.08
CA ILE A 415 3.78 -25.55 35.12
C ILE A 415 4.90 -26.00 34.18
N TYR A 416 4.89 -25.55 32.92
CA TYR A 416 5.92 -25.93 31.95
C TYR A 416 7.33 -25.45 32.33
N LYS A 417 7.47 -24.26 32.93
CA LYS A 417 8.77 -23.77 33.42
C LYS A 417 9.33 -24.66 34.54
N ALA A 418 8.46 -25.29 35.33
CA ALA A 418 8.84 -26.17 36.42
C ALA A 418 9.16 -27.59 35.96
N ASP A 419 8.31 -28.21 35.13
CA ASP A 419 8.44 -29.63 34.76
C ASP A 419 9.09 -29.88 33.39
N ARG A 420 9.13 -28.86 32.51
CA ARG A 420 9.62 -28.96 31.12
C ARG A 420 8.90 -30.02 30.28
N ASP A 421 7.70 -30.44 30.67
CA ASP A 421 6.87 -31.40 29.95
C ASP A 421 6.17 -30.71 28.77
N TYR A 422 6.77 -30.86 27.58
CA TYR A 422 6.26 -30.21 26.36
C TYR A 422 4.87 -30.70 25.94
N PRO A 423 4.55 -32.01 25.87
CA PRO A 423 3.19 -32.48 25.59
C PRO A 423 2.13 -31.91 26.54
N ARG A 424 2.45 -31.84 27.84
CA ARG A 424 1.56 -31.23 28.84
C ARG A 424 1.41 -29.73 28.61
N PHE A 425 2.50 -29.02 28.30
CA PHE A 425 2.46 -27.60 27.96
C PHE A 425 1.60 -27.33 26.73
N TYR A 426 1.78 -28.11 25.67
CA TYR A 426 0.99 -28.03 24.44
C TYR A 426 -0.50 -28.13 24.74
N ARG A 427 -0.91 -29.15 25.53
CA ARG A 427 -2.30 -29.35 25.93
C ARG A 427 -2.83 -28.25 26.84
N ASN A 428 -2.08 -27.89 27.89
CA ASN A 428 -2.50 -26.88 28.86
C ASN A 428 -2.60 -25.50 28.23
N PHE A 429 -1.67 -25.13 27.35
CA PHE A 429 -1.74 -23.89 26.62
C PHE A 429 -2.89 -23.91 25.61
N LEU A 430 -2.84 -24.75 24.57
CA LEU A 430 -3.78 -24.64 23.44
C LEU A 430 -5.24 -24.91 23.82
N ILE A 431 -5.47 -25.81 24.78
CA ILE A 431 -6.84 -26.26 25.08
C ILE A 431 -7.39 -25.62 26.35
N LYS A 432 -6.56 -25.48 27.39
CA LYS A 432 -7.02 -25.03 28.71
C LYS A 432 -6.81 -23.55 28.98
N SER A 433 -5.92 -22.88 28.27
CA SER A 433 -5.68 -21.44 28.45
C SER A 433 -6.55 -20.58 27.55
N ASP A 434 -6.88 -19.38 28.00
CA ASP A 434 -7.68 -18.43 27.21
C ASP A 434 -6.99 -17.99 25.92
N ASN A 435 -5.69 -17.68 25.99
CA ASN A 435 -4.91 -17.29 24.80
C ASN A 435 -4.77 -18.45 23.80
N GLY A 436 -4.56 -19.66 24.30
CA GLY A 436 -4.46 -20.85 23.45
C GLY A 436 -5.78 -21.18 22.75
N ARG A 437 -6.91 -21.18 23.48
CA ARG A 437 -8.24 -21.38 22.88
C ARG A 437 -8.57 -20.30 21.85
N PHE A 438 -8.24 -19.05 22.14
CA PHE A 438 -8.41 -17.96 21.18
C PHE A 438 -7.57 -18.18 19.92
N SER A 439 -6.28 -18.50 20.08
CA SER A 439 -5.39 -18.81 18.96
C SER A 439 -5.92 -19.97 18.13
N LEU A 440 -6.44 -21.03 18.77
CA LEU A 440 -7.00 -22.20 18.08
C LEU A 440 -8.25 -21.84 17.26
N ARG A 441 -9.09 -20.91 17.76
CA ARG A 441 -10.21 -20.36 16.97
C ARG A 441 -9.73 -19.64 15.72
N VAL A 442 -8.76 -18.73 15.85
CA VAL A 442 -8.20 -17.98 14.70
C VAL A 442 -7.55 -18.93 13.69
N VAL A 443 -6.72 -19.87 14.16
CA VAL A 443 -6.08 -20.89 13.32
C VAL A 443 -7.11 -21.71 12.55
N ASN A 444 -8.21 -22.13 13.19
CA ASN A 444 -9.32 -22.81 12.50
C ASN A 444 -10.03 -21.91 11.49
N THR A 445 -10.32 -20.66 11.86
CA THR A 445 -10.92 -19.66 10.97
C THR A 445 -10.08 -19.50 9.69
N PHE A 446 -8.77 -19.62 9.79
CA PHE A 446 -7.85 -19.48 8.67
C PHE A 446 -7.55 -20.81 7.96
N SER A 447 -8.31 -21.88 8.26
CA SER A 447 -8.07 -23.25 7.77
C SER A 447 -6.61 -23.69 7.92
N LEU A 448 -5.98 -23.29 9.02
CA LEU A 448 -4.63 -23.70 9.41
C LEU A 448 -4.71 -24.73 10.55
N GLU A 449 -3.58 -25.34 10.87
CA GLU A 449 -3.39 -26.17 12.06
C GLU A 449 -2.09 -25.80 12.78
N THR A 450 -2.10 -25.91 14.11
CA THR A 450 -0.91 -25.69 14.92
C THR A 450 -0.04 -26.95 14.90
N THR A 451 1.22 -26.81 14.50
CA THR A 451 2.19 -27.92 14.45
C THR A 451 2.99 -28.03 15.73
N SER A 452 3.32 -26.88 16.32
CA SER A 452 4.10 -26.78 17.54
C SER A 452 3.90 -25.41 18.18
N ILE A 453 4.22 -25.32 19.47
CA ILE A 453 4.24 -24.06 20.20
C ILE A 453 5.61 -23.85 20.85
N LYS A 454 5.99 -22.60 21.08
CA LYS A 454 7.27 -22.25 21.70
C LYS A 454 7.07 -21.12 22.68
N LEU A 455 7.50 -21.34 23.92
CA LEU A 455 7.66 -20.28 24.92
C LEU A 455 8.94 -19.50 24.61
N GLU A 456 8.85 -18.19 24.46
CA GLU A 456 10.01 -17.35 24.19
C GLU A 456 10.95 -17.24 25.42
N LYS A 457 12.26 -17.07 25.15
CA LYS A 457 13.31 -17.18 26.20
C LYS A 457 13.14 -16.17 27.33
N THR A 458 12.58 -15.00 27.03
CA THR A 458 12.35 -13.91 27.97
C THR A 458 10.85 -13.61 28.03
N GLY A 459 10.24 -13.73 29.21
CA GLY A 459 8.85 -13.34 29.45
C GLY A 459 7.84 -14.50 29.47
N LEU A 460 6.64 -14.20 28.99
CA LEU A 460 5.46 -15.07 28.97
C LEU A 460 4.92 -15.26 27.55
N ASP A 461 5.64 -14.79 26.53
CA ASP A 461 5.17 -14.81 25.15
C ASP A 461 5.23 -16.23 24.58
N VAL A 462 4.18 -16.63 23.86
CA VAL A 462 4.06 -17.97 23.26
C VAL A 462 3.79 -17.85 21.77
N ARG A 463 4.70 -18.41 20.97
CA ARG A 463 4.60 -18.51 19.52
C ARG A 463 4.01 -19.84 19.09
N LEU A 464 3.13 -19.82 18.10
CA LEU A 464 2.56 -20.99 17.43
C LEU A 464 3.13 -21.07 16.01
N TYR A 465 3.50 -22.27 15.58
CA TYR A 465 3.92 -22.56 14.21
C TYR A 465 2.80 -23.28 13.48
N LEU A 466 2.47 -22.82 12.28
CA LEU A 466 1.26 -23.22 11.56
C LEU A 466 1.60 -24.04 10.31
N LYS A 467 0.62 -24.78 9.80
CA LYS A 467 0.61 -25.32 8.44
C LYS A 467 -0.81 -25.29 7.86
N PRO A 468 -0.96 -25.31 6.51
CA PRO A 468 -2.26 -25.46 5.86
C PRO A 468 -2.97 -26.74 6.31
N LYS A 469 -4.26 -26.65 6.67
CA LYS A 469 -5.09 -27.80 7.03
C LYS A 469 -5.89 -28.28 5.82
N MET A 470 -5.76 -29.56 5.50
CA MET A 470 -6.52 -30.22 4.43
C MET A 470 -7.31 -31.43 4.99
N PRO A 471 -8.53 -31.70 4.49
CA PRO A 471 -9.27 -30.92 3.49
C PRO A 471 -9.72 -29.56 4.02
N LEU A 472 -9.95 -28.61 3.10
CA LEU A 472 -10.41 -27.26 3.43
C LEU A 472 -11.69 -27.31 4.29
N ILE A 473 -11.77 -26.43 5.28
CA ILE A 473 -12.98 -26.25 6.08
C ILE A 473 -13.98 -25.45 5.24
N PRO A 474 -15.22 -25.93 4.98
CA PRO A 474 -16.21 -25.15 4.24
C PRO A 474 -16.50 -23.79 4.90
N ALA A 475 -16.87 -22.79 4.09
CA ALA A 475 -17.21 -21.45 4.60
C ALA A 475 -18.52 -21.46 5.41
N GLU A 476 -19.44 -22.38 5.10
CA GLU A 476 -20.72 -22.52 5.81
C GLU A 476 -20.57 -23.16 7.18
N LYS A 477 -19.39 -23.73 7.50
CA LYS A 477 -19.16 -24.27 8.85
C LYS A 477 -19.05 -23.11 9.84
N PRO A 478 -19.84 -23.15 10.93
CA PRO A 478 -19.83 -22.08 11.92
C PRO A 478 -18.43 -21.93 12.53
N LEU A 479 -18.09 -20.69 12.88
CA LEU A 479 -16.89 -20.41 13.65
C LEU A 479 -16.89 -21.26 14.94
N PRO A 480 -15.72 -21.75 15.40
CA PRO A 480 -15.70 -22.59 16.59
C PRO A 480 -16.28 -21.83 17.79
N PRO A 481 -17.14 -22.48 18.60
CA PRO A 481 -17.85 -21.83 19.68
C PRO A 481 -16.89 -21.30 20.74
N ARG A 482 -17.37 -20.33 21.52
CA ARG A 482 -16.65 -19.84 22.70
C ARG A 482 -16.86 -20.84 23.84
N GLY A 483 -15.83 -21.61 24.20
CA GLY A 483 -15.95 -22.61 25.27
C GLY A 483 -14.83 -23.65 25.25
N ASP A 484 -15.12 -24.85 25.77
CA ASP A 484 -14.22 -26.00 25.71
C ASP A 484 -14.02 -26.44 24.25
N MET A 485 -12.75 -26.55 23.84
CA MET A 485 -12.35 -26.86 22.48
C MET A 485 -12.10 -28.36 22.29
N HIS A 486 -12.14 -29.17 23.36
CA HIS A 486 -11.91 -30.62 23.31
C HIS A 486 -12.89 -31.36 22.38
N GLU A 487 -14.19 -31.15 22.54
CA GLU A 487 -15.22 -31.82 21.72
C GLU A 487 -15.23 -31.32 20.26
N HIS A 488 -14.94 -30.04 20.03
CA HIS A 488 -15.03 -29.44 18.70
C HIS A 488 -13.85 -29.79 17.78
N PHE A 489 -12.66 -30.00 18.36
CA PHE A 489 -11.44 -30.30 17.59
C PHE A 489 -10.99 -31.76 17.70
N GLY A 490 -11.61 -32.57 18.56
CA GLY A 490 -11.26 -33.98 18.75
C GLY A 490 -9.83 -34.17 19.27
N ILE A 491 -9.35 -33.25 20.12
CA ILE A 491 -7.97 -33.24 20.68
C ILE A 491 -7.96 -33.81 22.09
#